data_AF-A0A1H2LD29-F1
#
_entry.id   AF-A0A1H2LD29-F1
#
_cell.length_a   1.000
_cell.length_b   1.000
_cell.length_c   1.000
_cell.angle_alpha   90.00
_cell.angle_beta   90.00
_cell.angle_gamma   90.00
#
_symmetry.space_group_name_H-M   'P 1'
#
loop_
_entity.id
_entity.type
_entity.pdbx_description
1 polymer ?
#
loop_
_entity_poly.entity_id
_entity_poly.type
_entity_poly.pdbx_seq_one_letter_code
_entity_poly.pdbx_strand_id
1 'polypeptide(L)'
;MVKMDVPAWVVQAFVRSARDAGATAERDHIERVAYELLDIWSSPDRFFHNTRHVIDMLTRVDTLASETQNPCLVRLATWGHGLVFNVSDDAVYSRNGGEDERASADVADKFFAEIGIPADNRHRIAELIFHLHKRHDLPGSAKRADETARFDSIDVDRLALYDAHFGTLANPPQRYKTYVSQVREEYPRVSEYSWLMARRQIVEHLLARKRIFLTPLANEWEQVARQNLGAELERITLACYKLGDNASDQEFSPVATPNQTTTATDPTDLLFQTAQEEQSTVSDEDTLDVTSSDPAIINDDVTELFQPHVPVVKRSSLEELDEAFAPGAPPRILDHSQAEAARREQIAQETLETIERKQNEAREERGGRQRNVTRGDEATKTTSRKPEELLH
;
A
#
# COMPACT_ATOMS: atom_id res chain seq x y z
N MET A 1 -6.84 25.66 2.54
CA MET A 1 -7.47 24.43 3.05
C MET A 1 -8.87 24.38 2.49
N VAL A 2 -9.08 23.62 1.41
CA VAL A 2 -10.43 23.46 0.82
C VAL A 2 -11.22 22.64 1.81
N LYS A 3 -12.14 23.28 2.53
CA LYS A 3 -13.07 22.60 3.42
C LYS A 3 -13.93 21.71 2.52
N MET A 4 -13.60 20.42 2.44
CA MET A 4 -14.40 19.48 1.66
C MET A 4 -15.81 19.49 2.24
N ASP A 5 -16.79 19.84 1.41
CA ASP A 5 -18.19 19.87 1.82
C ASP A 5 -18.68 18.43 1.95
N VAL A 6 -18.62 17.88 3.17
CA VAL A 6 -19.10 16.55 3.48
C VAL A 6 -20.63 16.60 3.45
N PRO A 7 -21.30 15.84 2.56
CA PRO A 7 -22.75 15.85 2.52
C PRO A 7 -23.36 15.47 3.86
N ALA A 8 -24.39 16.19 4.30
CA ALA A 8 -25.03 15.96 5.59
C ALA A 8 -25.53 14.52 5.79
N TRP A 9 -25.82 13.79 4.71
CA TRP A 9 -26.25 12.40 4.76
C TRP A 9 -25.15 11.44 5.25
N VAL A 10 -23.87 11.78 5.09
CA VAL A 10 -22.74 10.87 5.37
C VAL A 10 -22.69 10.52 6.87
N VAL A 11 -22.78 11.53 7.74
CA VAL A 11 -22.80 11.32 9.19
C VAL A 11 -24.05 10.54 9.62
N GLN A 12 -25.20 10.84 9.02
CA GLN A 12 -26.45 10.13 9.33
C GLN A 12 -26.41 8.66 8.89
N ALA A 13 -25.75 8.37 7.76
CA ALA A 13 -25.50 7.00 7.30
C ALA A 13 -24.54 6.24 8.22
N PHE A 14 -23.52 6.91 8.76
CA PHE A 14 -22.65 6.32 9.79
C PHE A 14 -23.43 5.99 11.06
N VAL A 15 -24.22 6.93 11.59
CA VAL A 15 -25.05 6.70 12.79
C VAL A 15 -25.97 5.50 12.59
N ARG A 16 -26.65 5.42 11.45
CA ARG A 16 -27.50 4.27 11.13
C ARG A 16 -26.71 2.97 11.10
N SER A 17 -25.57 2.94 10.42
CA SER A 17 -24.73 1.74 10.32
C SER A 17 -24.20 1.29 11.68
N ALA A 18 -23.80 2.22 12.54
CA ALA A 18 -23.37 1.95 13.90
C ALA A 18 -24.51 1.37 14.76
N ARG A 19 -25.72 1.93 14.67
CA ARG A 19 -26.91 1.41 15.36
C ARG A 19 -27.29 0.01 14.89
N ASP A 20 -27.30 -0.22 13.57
CA ASP A 20 -27.58 -1.52 12.97
C ASP A 20 -26.49 -2.55 13.35
N ALA A 21 -25.26 -2.10 13.62
CA ALA A 21 -24.18 -2.91 14.17
C ALA A 21 -24.24 -3.07 15.71
N GLY A 22 -25.24 -2.51 16.40
CA GLY A 22 -25.46 -2.69 17.83
C GLY A 22 -24.83 -1.63 18.75
N ALA A 23 -24.45 -0.46 18.23
CA ALA A 23 -23.90 0.63 19.05
C ALA A 23 -24.90 1.07 20.15
N THR A 24 -24.39 1.15 21.38
CA THR A 24 -25.18 1.45 22.60
C THR A 24 -25.03 2.88 23.09
N ALA A 25 -24.03 3.64 22.63
CA ALA A 25 -23.82 5.04 23.02
C ALA A 25 -24.98 5.95 22.58
N GLU A 26 -25.04 7.17 23.12
CA GLU A 26 -26.01 8.19 22.70
C GLU A 26 -25.75 8.68 21.27
N ARG A 27 -26.79 9.13 20.56
CA ARG A 27 -26.66 9.55 19.15
C ARG A 27 -25.58 10.62 18.96
N ASP A 28 -25.58 11.65 19.82
CA ASP A 28 -24.62 12.75 19.74
C ASP A 28 -23.17 12.26 19.86
N HIS A 29 -22.93 11.19 20.63
CA HIS A 29 -21.61 10.60 20.76
C HIS A 29 -21.20 9.84 19.48
N ILE A 30 -22.13 9.09 18.88
CA ILE A 30 -21.88 8.42 17.60
C ILE A 30 -21.59 9.46 16.50
N GLU A 31 -22.31 10.58 16.48
CA GLU A 31 -22.05 11.68 15.54
C GLU A 31 -20.67 12.29 15.75
N ARG A 32 -20.23 12.51 17.00
CA ARG A 32 -18.86 12.98 17.29
C ARG A 32 -17.80 12.04 16.74
N VAL A 33 -17.93 10.74 16.95
CA VAL A 33 -16.98 9.76 16.40
C VAL A 33 -16.97 9.78 14.86
N ALA A 34 -18.12 9.97 14.21
CA ALA A 34 -18.16 10.14 12.77
C ALA A 34 -17.35 11.37 12.30
N TYR A 35 -17.45 12.50 13.01
CA TYR A 35 -16.67 13.70 12.71
C TYR A 35 -15.17 13.50 12.96
N GLU A 36 -14.79 12.80 14.02
CA GLU A 36 -13.38 12.47 14.29
C GLU A 36 -12.77 11.60 13.18
N LEU A 37 -13.52 10.61 12.68
CA LEU A 37 -13.10 9.82 11.51
C LEU A 37 -12.98 10.70 10.25
N LEU A 38 -13.92 11.61 10.01
CA LEU A 38 -13.85 12.55 8.89
C LEU A 38 -12.64 13.49 8.98
N ASP A 39 -12.25 13.91 10.18
CA ASP A 39 -11.05 14.71 10.40
C ASP A 39 -9.79 13.93 10.02
N ILE A 40 -9.70 12.64 10.37
CA ILE A 40 -8.59 11.76 9.95
C ILE A 40 -8.52 11.68 8.41
N TRP A 41 -9.65 11.39 7.75
CA TRP A 41 -9.74 11.32 6.30
C TRP A 41 -9.50 12.69 5.61
N SER A 42 -9.60 13.80 6.34
CA SER A 42 -9.34 15.14 5.82
C SER A 42 -7.91 15.63 6.05
N SER A 43 -7.00 14.75 6.49
CA SER A 43 -5.60 15.09 6.72
C SER A 43 -4.92 15.62 5.43
N PRO A 44 -4.06 16.65 5.53
CA PRO A 44 -3.57 17.41 4.37
C PRO A 44 -2.63 16.63 3.44
N ASP A 45 -2.08 15.52 3.90
CA ASP A 45 -1.21 14.61 3.16
C ASP A 45 -1.98 13.57 2.32
N ARG A 46 -3.31 13.56 2.41
CA ARG A 46 -4.20 12.66 1.67
C ARG A 46 -4.77 13.36 0.43
N PHE A 47 -4.10 13.21 -0.72
CA PHE A 47 -4.58 13.79 -1.98
C PHE A 47 -5.66 12.92 -2.64
N PHE A 48 -5.50 11.60 -2.60
CA PHE A 48 -6.49 10.63 -3.06
C PHE A 48 -7.20 9.96 -1.87
N HIS A 49 -6.46 9.47 -0.88
CA HIS A 49 -6.98 8.71 0.27
C HIS A 49 -7.68 9.60 1.31
N ASN A 50 -8.59 10.45 0.84
CA ASN A 50 -9.26 11.49 1.61
C ASN A 50 -10.77 11.23 1.77
N THR A 51 -11.46 12.19 2.36
CA THR A 51 -12.92 12.14 2.58
C THR A 51 -13.73 11.88 1.31
N ARG A 52 -13.27 12.30 0.13
CA ARG A 52 -13.95 11.97 -1.14
C ARG A 52 -13.90 10.48 -1.41
N HIS A 53 -12.73 9.86 -1.22
CA HIS A 53 -12.50 8.44 -1.46
C HIS A 53 -13.40 7.57 -0.60
N VAL A 54 -13.45 7.81 0.72
CA VAL A 54 -14.33 7.03 1.61
C VAL A 54 -15.82 7.21 1.24
N ILE A 55 -16.25 8.41 0.84
CA ILE A 55 -17.65 8.65 0.39
C ILE A 55 -17.96 7.92 -0.94
N ASP A 56 -17.04 8.01 -1.91
CA ASP A 56 -17.20 7.30 -3.19
C ASP A 56 -17.22 5.78 -2.96
N MET A 57 -16.41 5.24 -2.04
CA MET A 57 -16.40 3.83 -1.66
C MET A 57 -17.68 3.41 -0.93
N LEU A 58 -18.21 4.22 0.01
CA LEU A 58 -19.49 3.97 0.68
C LEU A 58 -20.66 3.90 -0.33
N THR A 59 -20.65 4.78 -1.33
CA THR A 59 -21.67 4.77 -2.40
C THR A 59 -21.64 3.46 -3.19
N ARG A 60 -20.44 2.89 -3.40
CA ARG A 60 -20.26 1.59 -4.07
C ARG A 60 -20.72 0.44 -3.19
N VAL A 61 -20.40 0.47 -1.90
CA VAL A 61 -20.96 -0.49 -0.93
C VAL A 61 -22.49 -0.47 -0.96
N ASP A 62 -23.10 0.70 -1.07
CA ASP A 62 -24.56 0.80 -1.19
C ASP A 62 -25.11 0.17 -2.47
N THR A 63 -24.39 0.27 -3.60
CA THR A 63 -24.74 -0.46 -4.84
C THR A 63 -24.64 -1.97 -4.65
N LEU A 64 -23.63 -2.45 -3.91
CA LEU A 64 -23.38 -3.87 -3.69
C LEU A 64 -24.15 -4.46 -2.50
N ALA A 65 -24.88 -3.64 -1.73
CA ALA A 65 -25.45 -4.04 -0.44
C ALA A 65 -26.38 -5.26 -0.52
N SER A 66 -27.08 -5.49 -1.64
CA SER A 66 -27.94 -6.67 -1.81
C SER A 66 -27.17 -7.98 -1.96
N GLU A 67 -25.86 -7.92 -2.20
CA GLU A 67 -24.95 -9.06 -2.31
C GLU A 67 -24.14 -9.28 -1.02
N THR A 68 -24.45 -8.52 0.04
CA THR A 68 -23.80 -8.63 1.35
C THR A 68 -24.72 -9.32 2.36
N GLN A 69 -24.13 -10.03 3.32
CA GLN A 69 -24.83 -10.55 4.48
C GLN A 69 -25.00 -9.46 5.55
N ASN A 70 -23.95 -8.67 5.79
CA ASN A 70 -23.92 -7.66 6.85
C ASN A 70 -23.53 -6.27 6.31
N PRO A 71 -24.41 -5.60 5.55
CA PRO A 71 -24.08 -4.33 4.89
C PRO A 71 -23.69 -3.22 5.87
N CYS A 72 -24.21 -3.22 7.10
CA CYS A 72 -23.79 -2.25 8.13
C CYS A 72 -22.32 -2.44 8.53
N LEU A 73 -21.86 -3.68 8.67
CA LEU A 73 -20.46 -4.00 9.01
C LEU A 73 -19.53 -3.68 7.85
N VAL A 74 -19.94 -3.94 6.60
CA VAL A 74 -19.17 -3.56 5.39
C VAL A 74 -19.00 -2.04 5.29
N ARG A 75 -20.06 -1.27 5.58
CA ARG A 75 -19.96 0.20 5.66
C ARG A 75 -18.99 0.65 6.75
N LEU A 76 -19.07 0.09 7.96
CA LEU A 76 -18.15 0.44 9.04
C LEU A 76 -16.70 0.04 8.73
N ALA A 77 -16.48 -1.11 8.08
CA ALA A 77 -15.17 -1.49 7.56
C ALA A 77 -14.66 -0.48 6.53
N THR A 78 -15.54 0.02 5.66
CA THR A 78 -15.20 1.10 4.70
C THR A 78 -14.77 2.37 5.42
N TRP A 79 -15.44 2.77 6.50
CA TRP A 79 -14.99 3.92 7.30
C TRP A 79 -13.62 3.70 7.95
N GLY A 80 -13.32 2.45 8.33
CA GLY A 80 -12.12 2.08 9.06
C GLY A 80 -10.91 1.67 8.23
N HIS A 81 -11.03 1.45 6.92
CA HIS A 81 -10.01 0.71 6.16
C HIS A 81 -8.65 1.38 6.05
N GLY A 82 -8.61 2.72 5.97
CA GLY A 82 -7.39 3.50 5.74
C GLY A 82 -7.17 4.58 6.81
N LEU A 83 -7.58 4.34 8.06
CA LEU A 83 -7.39 5.30 9.16
C LEU A 83 -5.92 5.55 9.46
N VAL A 84 -5.06 4.56 9.25
CA VAL A 84 -3.61 4.68 9.31
C VAL A 84 -3.06 4.73 7.90
N PHE A 85 -2.51 5.88 7.54
CA PHE A 85 -1.92 6.16 6.23
C PHE A 85 -0.55 6.81 6.42
N ASN A 86 0.46 6.33 5.70
CA ASN A 86 1.81 6.85 5.76
C ASN A 86 2.56 6.64 4.44
N VAL A 87 2.98 7.73 3.82
CA VAL A 87 3.77 7.76 2.57
C VAL A 87 5.23 8.22 2.80
N SER A 88 5.75 8.07 4.02
CA SER A 88 7.17 8.26 4.32
C SER A 88 8.04 7.26 3.56
N ASP A 89 9.30 7.61 3.31
CA ASP A 89 10.21 6.79 2.51
C ASP A 89 10.32 5.35 3.06
N ASP A 90 10.40 5.20 4.38
CA ASP A 90 10.40 3.87 5.04
C ASP A 90 9.11 3.08 4.78
N ALA A 91 7.97 3.74 4.64
CA ALA A 91 6.66 3.12 4.38
C ALA A 91 6.43 2.80 2.90
N VAL A 92 6.91 3.64 1.99
CA VAL A 92 6.78 3.46 0.52
C VAL A 92 7.49 2.18 0.05
N TYR A 93 8.64 1.87 0.65
CA TYR A 93 9.43 0.68 0.28
C TYR A 93 9.10 -0.57 1.10
N SER A 94 8.25 -0.47 2.13
CA SER A 94 7.90 -1.60 3.00
C SER A 94 6.44 -2.01 2.94
N ARG A 95 5.53 -1.16 2.43
CA ARG A 95 4.07 -1.37 2.56
C ARG A 95 3.24 -0.92 1.36
N ASN A 96 2.01 -1.42 1.38
CA ASN A 96 0.98 -1.49 0.35
C ASN A 96 0.39 -0.11 -0.03
N GLY A 97 1.18 0.79 -0.61
CA GLY A 97 0.65 2.06 -1.11
C GLY A 97 0.20 3.03 -0.01
N GLY A 98 0.85 2.96 1.15
CA GLY A 98 0.69 3.91 2.25
C GLY A 98 -0.42 3.58 3.24
N GLU A 99 -1.46 2.84 2.86
CA GLU A 99 -2.45 2.32 3.81
C GLU A 99 -1.86 1.16 4.64
N ASP A 100 -2.09 1.17 5.96
CA ASP A 100 -1.76 0.06 6.85
C ASP A 100 -3.05 -0.56 7.34
N GLU A 101 -3.52 -1.61 6.68
CA GLU A 101 -4.83 -2.21 6.94
C GLU A 101 -4.88 -2.82 8.35
N ARG A 102 -3.76 -3.41 8.80
CA ARG A 102 -3.68 -4.00 10.14
C ARG A 102 -3.76 -2.92 11.21
N ALA A 103 -2.96 -1.87 11.09
CA ALA A 103 -3.01 -0.77 12.06
C ALA A 103 -4.34 -0.02 11.99
N SER A 104 -4.93 0.11 10.80
CA SER A 104 -6.25 0.72 10.60
C SER A 104 -7.36 -0.09 11.27
N ALA A 105 -7.32 -1.42 11.19
CA ALA A 105 -8.25 -2.30 11.92
C ALA A 105 -8.15 -2.12 13.44
N ASP A 106 -6.92 -2.04 13.98
CA ASP A 106 -6.68 -1.82 15.41
C ASP A 106 -7.18 -0.44 15.89
N VAL A 107 -7.07 0.59 15.04
CA VAL A 107 -7.60 1.94 15.33
C VAL A 107 -9.13 1.95 15.23
N ALA A 108 -9.69 1.29 14.21
CA ALA A 108 -11.13 1.20 14.01
C ALA A 108 -11.83 0.47 15.17
N ASP A 109 -11.26 -0.63 15.69
CA ASP A 109 -11.81 -1.34 16.86
C ASP A 109 -11.95 -0.41 18.07
N LYS A 110 -10.98 0.50 18.31
CA LYS A 110 -11.05 1.47 19.42
C LYS A 110 -12.21 2.44 19.27
N PHE A 111 -12.38 3.05 18.09
CA PHE A 111 -13.50 3.96 17.80
C PHE A 111 -14.85 3.25 17.95
N PHE A 112 -14.95 2.01 17.44
CA PHE A 112 -16.20 1.24 17.50
C PHE A 112 -16.50 0.69 18.89
N ALA A 113 -15.47 0.39 19.69
CA ALA A 113 -15.61 0.04 21.09
C ALA A 113 -16.12 1.22 21.92
N GLU A 114 -15.64 2.43 21.64
CA GLU A 114 -16.05 3.66 22.32
C GLU A 114 -17.56 3.94 22.22
N ILE A 115 -18.14 3.70 21.04
CA ILE A 115 -19.59 3.86 20.81
C ILE A 115 -20.41 2.61 21.20
N GLY A 116 -19.74 1.60 21.75
CA GLY A 116 -20.36 0.41 22.32
C GLY A 116 -20.90 -0.59 21.31
N ILE A 117 -20.30 -0.70 20.11
CA ILE A 117 -20.57 -1.81 19.18
C ILE A 117 -20.11 -3.13 19.84
N PRO A 118 -20.88 -4.23 19.80
CA PRO A 118 -20.50 -5.52 20.41
C PRO A 118 -19.20 -6.09 19.85
N ALA A 119 -18.44 -6.80 20.70
CA ALA A 119 -17.12 -7.32 20.35
C ALA A 119 -17.12 -8.22 19.10
N ASP A 120 -18.12 -9.08 18.94
CA ASP A 120 -18.23 -9.96 17.77
C ASP A 120 -18.33 -9.17 16.45
N ASN A 121 -19.14 -8.10 16.44
CA ASN A 121 -19.29 -7.22 15.28
C ASN A 121 -18.01 -6.43 15.01
N ARG A 122 -17.33 -5.94 16.05
CA ARG A 122 -16.04 -5.24 15.87
C ARG A 122 -14.95 -6.16 15.35
N HIS A 123 -14.86 -7.38 15.86
CA HIS A 123 -13.93 -8.39 15.37
C HIS A 123 -14.19 -8.68 13.89
N ARG A 124 -15.46 -8.80 13.50
CA ARG A 124 -15.84 -8.97 12.10
C ARG A 124 -15.45 -7.77 11.23
N ILE A 125 -15.65 -6.54 11.71
CA ILE A 125 -15.21 -5.33 10.99
C ILE A 125 -13.68 -5.29 10.83
N ALA A 126 -12.93 -5.64 11.89
CA ALA A 126 -11.47 -5.69 11.86
C ALA A 126 -10.96 -6.74 10.87
N GLU A 127 -11.61 -7.92 10.81
CA GLU A 127 -11.31 -8.96 9.83
C GLU A 127 -11.52 -8.45 8.40
N LEU A 128 -12.67 -7.81 8.12
CA LEU A 128 -12.96 -7.23 6.81
C LEU A 128 -11.90 -6.21 6.37
N ILE A 129 -11.48 -5.33 7.28
CA ILE A 129 -10.42 -4.34 7.02
C ILE A 129 -9.08 -5.05 6.75
N PHE A 130 -8.65 -5.95 7.64
CA PHE A 130 -7.35 -6.62 7.56
C PHE A 130 -7.18 -7.45 6.28
N HIS A 131 -8.28 -7.94 5.72
CA HIS A 131 -8.28 -8.79 4.54
C HIS A 131 -8.64 -8.06 3.23
N LEU A 132 -8.79 -6.73 3.26
CA LEU A 132 -9.28 -5.93 2.13
C LEU A 132 -8.53 -6.19 0.81
N HIS A 133 -7.20 -6.24 0.82
CA HIS A 133 -6.41 -6.43 -0.40
C HIS A 133 -6.07 -7.90 -0.70
N LYS A 134 -6.40 -8.81 0.21
CA LYS A 134 -6.08 -10.24 0.06
C LYS A 134 -7.13 -10.90 -0.83
N ARG A 135 -6.67 -11.54 -1.90
CA ARG A 135 -7.55 -12.24 -2.87
C ARG A 135 -7.74 -13.74 -2.58
N HIS A 136 -7.07 -14.29 -1.56
CA HIS A 136 -6.95 -15.75 -1.31
C HIS A 136 -8.23 -16.49 -0.89
N ASP A 137 -9.37 -15.81 -0.82
CA ASP A 137 -10.64 -16.42 -0.40
C ASP A 137 -11.58 -16.62 -1.58
N LEU A 138 -11.06 -16.45 -2.80
CA LEU A 138 -11.82 -16.75 -4.01
C LEU A 138 -11.93 -18.26 -4.25
N PRO A 139 -13.11 -18.77 -4.65
CA PRO A 139 -13.28 -20.15 -5.08
C PRO A 139 -12.32 -20.44 -6.24
N GLY A 140 -11.35 -21.33 -5.99
CA GLY A 140 -10.27 -21.68 -6.92
C GLY A 140 -8.85 -21.37 -6.41
N SER A 141 -8.69 -20.51 -5.40
CA SER A 141 -7.38 -20.15 -4.83
C SER A 141 -6.99 -20.96 -3.58
N ALA A 142 -7.96 -21.60 -2.92
CA ALA A 142 -7.69 -22.56 -1.85
C ALA A 142 -7.06 -23.85 -2.42
N LYS A 143 -5.79 -24.10 -2.08
CA LYS A 143 -5.16 -25.42 -2.21
C LYS A 143 -5.97 -26.42 -1.37
N ARG A 144 -6.70 -27.32 -2.01
CA ARG A 144 -7.27 -28.55 -1.43
C ARG A 144 -8.15 -28.36 -0.17
N ALA A 145 -9.18 -27.52 -0.22
CA ALA A 145 -10.36 -27.73 0.62
C ALA A 145 -11.39 -28.53 -0.19
N ASP A 146 -12.01 -29.52 0.46
CA ASP A 146 -13.14 -30.33 -0.04
C ASP A 146 -14.10 -29.47 -0.88
N GLU A 147 -14.53 -29.98 -2.04
CA GLU A 147 -15.42 -29.26 -2.96
C GLU A 147 -16.73 -28.79 -2.30
N THR A 148 -17.14 -29.47 -1.23
CA THR A 148 -18.29 -29.08 -0.38
C THR A 148 -17.96 -27.88 0.53
N ALA A 149 -16.74 -27.81 1.07
CA ALA A 149 -16.27 -26.69 1.90
C ALA A 149 -16.03 -25.39 1.10
N ARG A 150 -15.87 -25.47 -0.23
CA ARG A 150 -15.72 -24.31 -1.12
C ARG A 150 -16.99 -23.45 -1.23
N PHE A 151 -18.17 -24.04 -1.07
CA PHE A 151 -19.43 -23.29 -1.09
C PHE A 151 -19.76 -22.65 0.27
N ASP A 152 -19.27 -23.24 1.37
CA ASP A 152 -19.42 -22.69 2.73
C ASP A 152 -18.37 -21.61 3.08
N SER A 153 -17.35 -21.39 2.24
CA SER A 153 -16.22 -20.50 2.55
C SER A 153 -16.17 -19.19 1.75
N ILE A 154 -17.21 -18.84 0.99
CA ILE A 154 -17.22 -17.57 0.23
C ILE A 154 -17.73 -16.45 1.13
N ASP A 155 -16.80 -15.62 1.60
CA ASP A 155 -17.13 -14.41 2.35
C ASP A 155 -17.64 -13.30 1.40
N VAL A 156 -18.96 -13.24 1.21
CA VAL A 156 -19.60 -12.27 0.31
C VAL A 156 -19.44 -10.81 0.77
N ASP A 157 -19.35 -10.56 2.09
CA ASP A 157 -19.14 -9.22 2.63
C ASP A 157 -17.74 -8.72 2.24
N ARG A 158 -16.73 -9.59 2.30
CA ARG A 158 -15.37 -9.29 1.86
C ARG A 158 -15.30 -9.08 0.35
N LEU A 159 -15.99 -9.88 -0.45
CA LEU A 159 -16.03 -9.68 -1.91
C LEU A 159 -16.63 -8.32 -2.27
N ALA A 160 -17.72 -7.92 -1.61
CA ALA A 160 -18.34 -6.62 -1.83
C ALA A 160 -17.43 -5.47 -1.39
N LEU A 161 -16.75 -5.58 -0.25
CA LEU A 161 -15.81 -4.57 0.22
C LEU A 161 -14.61 -4.42 -0.74
N TYR A 162 -14.09 -5.55 -1.21
CA TYR A 162 -13.02 -5.60 -2.21
C TYR A 162 -13.43 -4.87 -3.50
N ASP A 163 -14.59 -5.21 -4.05
CA ASP A 163 -15.08 -4.58 -5.29
C ASP A 163 -15.40 -3.11 -5.09
N ALA A 164 -15.93 -2.71 -3.94
CA ALA A 164 -16.16 -1.31 -3.61
C ALA A 164 -14.84 -0.51 -3.57
N HIS A 165 -13.78 -1.07 -2.97
CA HIS A 165 -12.45 -0.45 -2.94
C HIS A 165 -11.83 -0.31 -4.33
N PHE A 166 -11.88 -1.37 -5.15
CA PHE A 166 -11.38 -1.32 -6.53
C PHE A 166 -12.31 -0.59 -7.51
N GLY A 167 -13.53 -0.23 -7.09
CA GLY A 167 -14.51 0.37 -7.97
C GLY A 167 -14.06 1.70 -8.58
N THR A 168 -13.16 2.44 -7.94
CA THR A 168 -12.51 3.64 -8.50
C THR A 168 -11.91 3.38 -9.89
N LEU A 169 -11.48 2.16 -10.17
CA LEU A 169 -10.98 1.77 -11.50
C LEU A 169 -12.03 1.93 -12.60
N ALA A 170 -13.31 1.75 -12.27
CA ALA A 170 -14.43 1.90 -13.17
C ALA A 170 -15.06 3.31 -13.17
N ASN A 171 -14.35 4.31 -12.64
CA ASN A 171 -14.76 5.70 -12.78
C ASN A 171 -14.81 6.13 -14.25
N PRO A 172 -15.64 7.11 -14.63
CA PRO A 172 -15.56 7.73 -15.95
C PRO A 172 -14.14 8.20 -16.27
N PRO A 173 -13.67 8.13 -17.54
CA PRO A 173 -12.26 8.34 -17.89
C PRO A 173 -11.63 9.64 -17.35
N GLN A 174 -12.41 10.73 -17.31
CA GLN A 174 -11.94 12.00 -16.76
C GLN A 174 -11.71 11.93 -15.25
N ARG A 175 -12.61 11.28 -14.49
CA ARG A 175 -12.44 11.06 -13.05
C ARG A 175 -11.32 10.07 -12.77
N TYR A 176 -11.15 9.05 -13.63
CA TYR A 176 -10.03 8.11 -13.53
C TYR A 176 -8.68 8.83 -13.71
N LYS A 177 -8.56 9.74 -14.68
CA LYS A 177 -7.35 10.55 -14.86
C LYS A 177 -7.02 11.39 -13.61
N THR A 178 -8.03 12.02 -13.00
CA THR A 178 -7.87 12.76 -11.74
C THR A 178 -7.46 11.84 -10.58
N TYR A 179 -8.03 10.63 -10.51
CA TYR A 179 -7.61 9.62 -9.53
C TYR A 179 -6.10 9.33 -9.67
N VAL A 180 -5.62 9.04 -10.88
CA VAL A 180 -4.19 8.74 -11.10
C VAL A 180 -3.30 9.93 -10.72
N SER A 181 -3.71 11.17 -11.03
CA SER A 181 -2.93 12.35 -10.65
C SER A 181 -2.90 12.58 -9.14
N GLN A 182 -4.04 12.43 -8.45
CA GLN A 182 -4.12 12.54 -6.99
C GLN A 182 -3.28 11.47 -6.29
N VAL A 183 -3.31 10.24 -6.80
CA VAL A 183 -2.44 9.17 -6.30
C VAL A 183 -0.96 9.50 -6.54
N ARG A 184 -0.58 10.08 -7.68
CA ARG A 184 0.80 10.56 -7.92
C ARG A 184 1.23 11.65 -6.93
N GLU A 185 0.32 12.56 -6.57
CA GLU A 185 0.58 13.68 -5.65
C GLU A 185 0.92 13.22 -4.23
N GLU A 186 0.51 12.02 -3.82
CA GLU A 186 0.84 11.44 -2.50
C GLU A 186 2.31 10.98 -2.40
N TYR A 187 3.02 10.83 -3.52
CA TYR A 187 4.39 10.30 -3.56
C TYR A 187 5.40 11.31 -4.12
N PRO A 188 5.45 12.58 -3.65
CA PRO A 188 6.27 13.62 -4.28
C PRO A 188 7.77 13.32 -4.24
N ARG A 189 8.22 12.49 -3.29
CA ARG A 189 9.62 12.08 -3.12
C ARG A 189 10.05 10.95 -4.05
N VAL A 190 9.10 10.17 -4.58
CA VAL A 190 9.40 9.10 -5.53
C VAL A 190 9.69 9.72 -6.89
N SER A 191 10.81 9.31 -7.51
CA SER A 191 11.19 9.78 -8.85
C SER A 191 10.10 9.44 -9.87
N GLU A 192 9.99 10.24 -10.93
CA GLU A 192 8.98 9.99 -11.96
C GLU A 192 9.14 8.60 -12.61
N TYR A 193 10.38 8.20 -12.90
CA TYR A 193 10.65 6.88 -13.47
C TYR A 193 10.27 5.73 -12.53
N SER A 194 10.70 5.78 -11.26
CA SER A 194 10.36 4.76 -10.27
C SER A 194 8.85 4.66 -10.04
N TRP A 195 8.16 5.80 -9.99
CA TRP A 195 6.70 5.85 -9.89
C TRP A 195 6.03 5.16 -11.08
N LEU A 196 6.46 5.50 -12.30
CA LEU A 196 5.90 4.92 -13.53
C LEU A 196 6.13 3.41 -13.59
N MET A 197 7.31 2.92 -13.21
CA MET A 197 7.62 1.48 -13.15
C MET A 197 6.71 0.76 -12.14
N ALA A 198 6.62 1.25 -10.91
CA ALA A 198 5.77 0.65 -9.88
C ALA A 198 4.29 0.66 -10.30
N ARG A 199 3.82 1.80 -10.85
CA ARG A 199 2.44 1.93 -11.33
C ARG A 199 2.15 1.00 -12.51
N ARG A 200 3.09 0.85 -13.43
CA ARG A 200 2.99 -0.09 -14.55
C ARG A 200 2.76 -1.52 -14.06
N GLN A 201 3.54 -1.98 -13.08
CA GLN A 201 3.41 -3.32 -12.52
C GLN A 201 2.03 -3.55 -11.90
N ILE A 202 1.50 -2.59 -11.14
CA ILE A 202 0.15 -2.65 -10.56
C ILE A 202 -0.90 -2.80 -11.68
N VAL A 203 -0.81 -1.97 -12.72
CA VAL A 203 -1.74 -1.96 -13.85
C VAL A 203 -1.66 -3.28 -14.63
N GLU A 204 -0.46 -3.76 -14.95
CA GLU A 204 -0.24 -5.04 -15.63
C GLU A 204 -0.79 -6.21 -14.81
N HIS A 205 -0.52 -6.23 -13.50
CA HIS A 205 -1.06 -7.25 -12.60
C HIS A 205 -2.60 -7.24 -12.56
N LEU A 206 -3.23 -6.06 -12.50
CA LEU A 206 -4.69 -5.94 -12.55
C LEU A 206 -5.26 -6.44 -13.89
N LEU A 207 -4.64 -6.06 -15.01
CA LEU A 207 -5.07 -6.48 -16.34
C LEU A 207 -4.91 -7.99 -16.58
N ALA A 208 -3.88 -8.61 -16.00
CA ALA A 208 -3.63 -10.05 -16.09
C ALA A 208 -4.67 -10.91 -15.35
N ARG A 209 -5.46 -10.32 -14.44
CA ARG A 209 -6.52 -11.06 -13.73
C ARG A 209 -7.61 -11.49 -14.70
N LYS A 210 -8.16 -12.70 -14.53
CA LYS A 210 -9.34 -13.16 -15.28
C LYS A 210 -10.57 -12.27 -15.06
N ARG A 211 -10.76 -11.81 -13.82
CA ARG A 211 -11.77 -10.82 -13.42
C ARG A 211 -11.15 -9.91 -12.37
N ILE A 212 -11.34 -8.60 -12.53
CA ILE A 212 -10.94 -7.59 -11.54
C ILE A 212 -12.00 -7.56 -10.45
N PHE A 213 -13.27 -7.50 -10.84
CA PHE A 213 -14.41 -7.52 -9.92
C PHE A 213 -14.96 -8.93 -9.71
N LEU A 214 -15.50 -9.20 -8.53
CA LEU A 214 -15.77 -10.54 -8.02
C LEU A 214 -17.26 -10.80 -7.80
N THR A 215 -18.02 -9.79 -7.38
CA THR A 215 -19.46 -9.89 -7.16
C THR A 215 -20.25 -9.70 -8.46
N PRO A 216 -21.44 -10.31 -8.57
CA PRO A 216 -22.25 -10.20 -9.78
C PRO A 216 -22.63 -8.76 -10.16
N LEU A 217 -23.00 -7.90 -9.20
CA LEU A 217 -23.34 -6.50 -9.47
C LEU A 217 -22.14 -5.67 -9.91
N ALA A 218 -20.92 -5.99 -9.49
CA ALA A 218 -19.72 -5.29 -9.94
C ALA A 218 -19.25 -5.70 -11.35
N ASN A 219 -19.86 -6.69 -11.98
CA ASN A 219 -19.48 -7.11 -13.35
C ASN A 219 -19.60 -5.99 -14.39
N GLU A 220 -20.58 -5.08 -14.24
CA GLU A 220 -20.75 -3.93 -15.14
C GLU A 220 -19.56 -2.95 -15.09
N TRP A 221 -18.77 -2.98 -14.00
CA TRP A 221 -17.59 -2.12 -13.81
C TRP A 221 -16.36 -2.63 -14.56
N GLU A 222 -16.32 -3.93 -14.90
CA GLU A 222 -15.14 -4.62 -15.46
C GLU A 222 -14.68 -3.98 -16.78
N GLN A 223 -15.62 -3.72 -17.70
CA GLN A 223 -15.28 -3.18 -19.03
C GLN A 223 -14.64 -1.79 -18.91
N VAL A 224 -15.26 -0.90 -18.13
CA VAL A 224 -14.77 0.47 -17.93
C VAL A 224 -13.42 0.46 -17.23
N ALA A 225 -13.24 -0.37 -16.20
CA ALA A 225 -11.96 -0.51 -15.51
C ALA A 225 -10.83 -0.96 -16.42
N ARG A 226 -11.07 -1.98 -17.27
CA ARG A 226 -10.06 -2.45 -18.22
C ARG A 226 -9.70 -1.41 -19.27
N GLN A 227 -10.68 -0.65 -19.77
CA GLN A 227 -10.42 0.45 -20.71
C GLN A 227 -9.56 1.54 -20.07
N ASN A 228 -9.88 1.93 -18.83
CA ASN A 228 -9.10 2.91 -18.08
C ASN A 228 -7.66 2.45 -17.82
N LEU A 229 -7.50 1.21 -17.34
CA LEU A 229 -6.21 0.58 -17.07
C LEU A 229 -5.37 0.41 -18.35
N GLY A 230 -5.98 -0.02 -19.45
CA GLY A 230 -5.30 -0.15 -20.74
C GLY A 230 -4.79 1.20 -21.26
N ALA A 231 -5.64 2.23 -21.23
CA ALA A 231 -5.25 3.58 -21.62
C ALA A 231 -4.17 4.18 -20.68
N GLU A 232 -4.17 3.81 -19.39
CA GLU A 232 -3.10 4.17 -18.47
C GLU A 232 -1.78 3.46 -18.82
N LEU A 233 -1.82 2.16 -19.09
CA LEU A 233 -0.64 1.37 -19.45
C LEU A 233 0.05 1.91 -20.71
N GLU A 234 -0.72 2.28 -21.74
CA GLU A 234 -0.19 2.90 -22.95
C GLU A 234 0.52 4.23 -22.65
N ARG A 235 -0.10 5.09 -21.83
CA ARG A 235 0.50 6.37 -21.41
C ARG A 235 1.77 6.17 -20.61
N ILE A 236 1.78 5.22 -19.67
CA ILE A 236 2.96 4.90 -18.86
C ILE A 236 4.08 4.39 -19.77
N THR A 237 3.78 3.46 -20.68
CA THR A 237 4.77 2.90 -21.62
C THR A 237 5.41 4.00 -22.46
N LEU A 238 4.60 4.91 -23.01
CA LEU A 238 5.10 6.05 -23.77
C LEU A 238 5.94 7.02 -22.92
N ALA A 239 5.54 7.29 -21.67
CA ALA A 239 6.29 8.15 -20.77
C ALA A 239 7.66 7.54 -20.42
N CYS A 240 7.70 6.23 -20.16
CA CYS A 240 8.94 5.52 -19.87
C CYS A 240 9.89 5.51 -21.05
N TYR A 241 9.37 5.30 -22.27
CA TYR A 241 10.14 5.38 -23.50
C TYR A 241 10.78 6.77 -23.68
N LYS A 242 10.02 7.85 -23.49
CA LYS A 242 10.54 9.23 -23.57
C LYS A 242 11.60 9.54 -22.51
N LEU A 243 11.44 9.01 -21.30
CA LEU A 243 12.45 9.17 -20.24
C LEU A 243 13.73 8.38 -20.55
N GLY A 244 13.61 7.23 -21.22
CA GLY A 244 14.75 6.43 -21.70
C GLY A 244 15.50 7.10 -22.86
N ASP A 245 14.79 7.64 -23.85
CA ASP A 245 15.39 8.37 -24.98
C ASP A 245 16.16 9.63 -24.50
N ASN A 246 15.62 10.35 -23.51
CA ASN A 246 16.30 11.51 -22.91
C ASN A 246 17.58 11.15 -22.13
N ALA A 247 17.72 9.90 -21.67
CA ALA A 247 18.96 9.42 -21.05
C ALA A 247 20.03 9.08 -22.11
N SER A 248 19.63 8.57 -23.28
CA SER A 248 20.55 8.30 -24.39
C SER A 248 21.03 9.56 -25.12
N ASP A 249 20.29 10.67 -25.05
CA ASP A 249 20.69 11.94 -25.66
C ASP A 249 21.65 12.78 -24.78
N GLN A 250 21.91 12.37 -23.53
CA GLN A 250 22.89 13.01 -22.62
C GLN A 250 24.25 12.30 -22.55
N GLU A 251 24.43 11.12 -23.17
CA GLU A 251 25.70 10.39 -23.18
C GLU A 251 26.31 10.28 -24.59
N PHE A 252 26.94 11.36 -25.07
CA PHE A 252 28.07 11.23 -25.99
C PHE A 252 29.11 12.34 -25.77
N SER A 253 30.10 12.05 -24.92
CA SER A 253 31.45 12.57 -25.08
C SER A 253 32.43 11.43 -24.81
N PRO A 254 33.25 11.01 -25.79
CA PRO A 254 34.06 9.81 -25.65
C PRO A 254 35.33 10.15 -24.88
N VAL A 255 35.52 9.53 -23.72
CA VAL A 255 36.86 9.36 -23.13
C VAL A 255 37.04 7.89 -22.75
N ALA A 256 38.19 7.36 -23.16
CA ALA A 256 38.53 5.95 -23.20
C ALA A 256 38.62 5.26 -21.82
N THR A 257 38.31 3.96 -21.88
CA THR A 257 38.46 2.85 -20.90
C THR A 257 39.86 2.73 -20.25
N PRO A 258 40.10 1.93 -19.16
CA PRO A 258 39.45 0.63 -18.87
C PRO A 258 39.19 0.21 -17.39
N ASN A 259 38.27 -0.76 -17.27
CA ASN A 259 38.12 -1.83 -16.26
C ASN A 259 38.16 -1.50 -14.75
N GLN A 260 37.03 -1.76 -14.08
CA GLN A 260 37.01 -2.63 -12.90
C GLN A 260 35.62 -3.20 -12.60
N THR A 261 35.60 -4.51 -12.37
CA THR A 261 34.48 -5.33 -11.91
C THR A 261 34.09 -4.97 -10.48
N THR A 262 32.84 -4.53 -10.27
CA THR A 262 32.15 -4.68 -8.98
C THR A 262 30.66 -4.83 -9.24
N THR A 263 30.14 -6.02 -8.93
CA THR A 263 28.72 -6.32 -8.79
C THR A 263 28.15 -5.51 -7.63
N ALA A 264 27.50 -4.39 -7.93
CA ALA A 264 26.64 -3.67 -6.99
C ALA A 264 25.20 -4.06 -7.30
N THR A 265 24.53 -4.66 -6.32
CA THR A 265 23.10 -5.00 -6.35
C THR A 265 22.30 -3.70 -6.44
N ASP A 266 21.48 -3.59 -7.48
CA ASP A 266 20.64 -2.42 -7.74
C ASP A 266 19.56 -2.32 -6.65
N PRO A 267 19.40 -1.18 -5.96
CA PRO A 267 18.38 -0.99 -4.91
C PRO A 267 16.93 -1.21 -5.38
N THR A 268 16.69 -1.39 -6.69
CA THR A 268 15.43 -1.87 -7.23
C THR A 268 15.11 -3.31 -6.82
N ASP A 269 16.10 -4.19 -6.57
CA ASP A 269 15.89 -5.61 -6.24
C ASP A 269 15.19 -5.86 -4.89
N LEU A 270 15.27 -4.92 -3.94
CA LEU A 270 14.64 -5.05 -2.61
C LEU A 270 13.13 -4.81 -2.64
N LEU A 271 12.63 -4.12 -3.65
CA LEU A 271 11.20 -3.97 -3.93
C LEU A 271 10.58 -5.26 -4.52
N PHE A 272 11.41 -6.21 -4.97
CA PHE A 272 11.00 -7.36 -5.78
C PHE A 272 10.90 -8.69 -5.00
N GLN A 273 11.51 -8.83 -3.82
CA GLN A 273 11.49 -10.12 -3.10
C GLN A 273 10.09 -10.52 -2.60
N THR A 274 9.18 -9.58 -2.38
CA THR A 274 7.78 -9.86 -2.00
C THR A 274 6.92 -10.37 -3.16
N ALA A 275 7.36 -10.21 -4.42
CA ALA A 275 6.62 -10.64 -5.61
C ALA A 275 7.12 -11.98 -6.21
N GLN A 276 8.35 -12.41 -5.88
CA GLN A 276 8.99 -13.58 -6.48
C GLN A 276 8.81 -14.90 -5.71
N GLU A 277 8.40 -14.89 -4.45
CA GLU A 277 8.18 -16.14 -3.68
C GLU A 277 7.00 -16.99 -4.21
N GLU A 278 6.17 -16.47 -5.13
CA GLU A 278 5.02 -17.21 -5.69
C GLU A 278 5.30 -17.95 -7.02
N GLN A 279 6.50 -17.85 -7.61
CA GLN A 279 6.74 -18.34 -8.98
C GLN A 279 7.71 -19.51 -9.15
N SER A 280 8.25 -20.13 -8.11
CA SER A 280 9.23 -21.23 -8.29
C SER A 280 8.83 -22.55 -7.62
N THR A 281 8.04 -23.36 -8.33
CA THR A 281 8.28 -24.81 -8.53
C THR A 281 7.45 -25.34 -9.72
N VAL A 282 8.14 -25.43 -10.85
CA VAL A 282 7.97 -26.22 -12.10
C VAL A 282 7.70 -27.71 -11.77
N SER A 283 7.15 -28.64 -12.56
CA SER A 283 6.65 -28.87 -13.93
C SER A 283 5.81 -30.17 -13.85
N ASP A 284 4.98 -30.48 -14.84
CA ASP A 284 5.09 -31.77 -15.54
C ASP A 284 4.26 -31.74 -16.83
N GLU A 285 4.87 -32.31 -17.88
CA GLU A 285 4.35 -32.51 -19.22
C GLU A 285 3.14 -33.45 -19.21
N ASP A 286 2.17 -33.22 -20.10
CA ASP A 286 1.57 -34.35 -20.79
C ASP A 286 1.04 -33.96 -22.17
N THR A 287 1.67 -34.58 -23.16
CA THR A 287 1.32 -34.62 -24.58
C THR A 287 0.09 -35.50 -24.80
N LEU A 288 -0.93 -35.03 -25.52
CA LEU A 288 -1.83 -35.92 -26.25
C LEU A 288 -2.29 -35.36 -27.60
N ASP A 289 -2.38 -36.29 -28.53
CA ASP A 289 -2.35 -36.21 -29.97
C ASP A 289 -3.74 -36.46 -30.59
N VAL A 290 -4.01 -35.74 -31.69
CA VAL A 290 -4.74 -36.08 -32.94
C VAL A 290 -6.15 -36.71 -32.93
N THR A 291 -7.03 -36.07 -33.73
CA THR A 291 -7.93 -36.57 -34.82
C THR A 291 -9.23 -35.74 -34.84
N SER A 292 -10.00 -35.50 -35.92
CA SER A 292 -9.88 -35.54 -37.38
C SER A 292 -11.20 -34.94 -37.93
N SER A 293 -11.20 -34.44 -39.18
CA SER A 293 -12.36 -34.36 -40.10
C SER A 293 -13.40 -33.25 -39.86
N ASP A 294 -13.88 -32.47 -40.83
CA ASP A 294 -13.87 -32.55 -42.29
C ASP A 294 -14.14 -31.17 -42.96
N PRO A 295 -13.96 -31.02 -44.29
CA PRO A 295 -13.80 -29.74 -44.98
C PRO A 295 -14.96 -29.31 -45.91
N ALA A 296 -14.75 -28.12 -46.51
CA ALA A 296 -15.24 -27.65 -47.83
C ALA A 296 -16.54 -26.78 -47.78
N ILE A 297 -16.76 -25.66 -48.51
CA ILE A 297 -16.57 -25.32 -49.94
C ILE A 297 -16.88 -23.79 -50.17
N ILE A 298 -16.07 -23.09 -51.01
CA ILE A 298 -16.37 -21.93 -51.93
C ILE A 298 -16.65 -20.52 -51.30
N ASN A 299 -16.11 -19.36 -51.75
CA ASN A 299 -15.79 -18.89 -53.10
C ASN A 299 -14.70 -17.78 -53.13
N ASP A 300 -14.15 -17.61 -54.33
CA ASP A 300 -13.14 -16.65 -54.79
C ASP A 300 -13.63 -15.18 -54.95
N ASP A 301 -12.63 -14.28 -54.88
CA ASP A 301 -12.42 -13.06 -55.68
C ASP A 301 -13.32 -11.82 -55.48
N VAL A 302 -12.76 -10.75 -54.89
CA VAL A 302 -12.80 -9.38 -55.46
C VAL A 302 -11.58 -8.59 -54.97
N THR A 303 -10.72 -8.22 -55.92
CA THR A 303 -9.65 -7.21 -55.75
C THR A 303 -10.16 -5.84 -56.20
N GLU A 304 -9.62 -4.79 -55.58
CA GLU A 304 -9.69 -3.35 -55.93
C GLU A 304 -10.94 -2.57 -55.49
N LEU A 305 -10.74 -1.65 -54.52
CA LEU A 305 -10.88 -0.19 -54.67
C LEU A 305 -10.58 0.48 -53.30
N PHE A 306 -10.01 1.69 -53.36
CA PHE A 306 -9.78 2.69 -52.28
C PHE A 306 -8.34 2.90 -51.80
N GLN A 307 -7.80 4.02 -52.29
CA GLN A 307 -6.55 4.70 -51.91
C GLN A 307 -6.64 5.31 -50.49
N PRO A 308 -5.49 5.54 -49.81
CA PRO A 308 -5.46 6.11 -48.47
C PRO A 308 -5.58 7.65 -48.50
N HIS A 309 -6.60 8.18 -47.82
CA HIS A 309 -6.70 9.61 -47.50
C HIS A 309 -6.00 9.92 -46.17
N VAL A 310 -4.97 10.76 -46.24
CA VAL A 310 -4.30 11.39 -45.09
C VAL A 310 -5.12 12.60 -44.62
N PRO A 311 -5.53 12.69 -43.34
CA PRO A 311 -6.05 13.94 -42.80
C PRO A 311 -4.91 14.78 -42.22
N VAL A 312 -4.65 15.91 -42.87
CA VAL A 312 -3.94 17.06 -42.30
C VAL A 312 -4.84 17.74 -41.29
N VAL A 313 -4.43 17.80 -40.01
CA VAL A 313 -5.01 18.73 -39.02
C VAL A 313 -3.91 19.48 -38.29
N LYS A 314 -4.14 20.79 -38.22
CA LYS A 314 -3.26 21.89 -37.86
C LYS A 314 -2.83 21.84 -36.39
N ARG A 315 -1.56 22.19 -36.17
CA ARG A 315 -0.99 22.54 -34.85
C ARG A 315 -1.65 23.81 -34.32
N SER A 316 -1.89 23.86 -33.01
CA SER A 316 -2.25 25.09 -32.31
C SER A 316 -1.44 25.19 -31.01
N SER A 317 -0.44 26.07 -31.04
CA SER A 317 -0.12 27.08 -30.03
C SER A 317 -0.18 26.68 -28.54
N LEU A 318 0.94 26.18 -28.01
CA LEU A 318 1.51 26.65 -26.74
C LEU A 318 3.01 26.29 -26.63
N GLU A 319 3.78 26.69 -27.64
CA GLU A 319 5.23 26.88 -27.54
C GLU A 319 5.45 28.36 -27.83
N GLU A 320 5.81 29.12 -26.79
CA GLU A 320 6.51 30.41 -26.86
C GLU A 320 6.60 30.92 -25.43
N LEU A 321 7.77 30.78 -24.80
CA LEU A 321 8.40 31.83 -23.98
C LEU A 321 9.85 31.39 -23.66
N ASP A 322 10.77 32.20 -24.18
CA ASP A 322 12.23 32.11 -24.14
C ASP A 322 12.87 32.49 -22.80
N GLU A 323 14.03 31.86 -22.58
CA GLU A 323 15.31 32.37 -22.04
C GLU A 323 15.36 33.30 -20.80
N ALA A 324 16.08 32.84 -19.77
CA ALA A 324 17.39 33.38 -19.35
C ALA A 324 17.82 32.82 -17.98
N PHE A 325 18.96 32.14 -17.89
CA PHE A 325 20.08 32.45 -16.96
C PHE A 325 21.14 31.34 -16.94
N ALA A 326 22.40 31.74 -17.20
CA ALA A 326 23.64 31.14 -16.71
C ALA A 326 24.63 32.32 -16.49
N PRO A 327 25.76 32.23 -15.73
CA PRO A 327 26.30 31.14 -14.91
C PRO A 327 26.77 31.56 -13.48
N GLY A 328 27.05 30.60 -12.60
CA GLY A 328 27.72 30.81 -11.31
C GLY A 328 27.87 29.52 -10.48
N ALA A 329 28.96 28.77 -10.67
CA ALA A 329 29.41 27.70 -9.74
C ALA A 329 30.10 28.35 -8.51
N PRO A 330 30.18 27.76 -7.28
CA PRO A 330 30.51 26.36 -6.90
C PRO A 330 29.71 25.85 -5.64
N PRO A 331 29.98 24.71 -4.92
CA PRO A 331 31.15 23.81 -4.92
C PRO A 331 30.88 22.32 -5.17
N ARG A 332 31.99 21.61 -5.39
CA ARG A 332 32.10 20.16 -5.59
C ARG A 332 31.26 19.39 -4.57
N ILE A 333 30.23 18.72 -5.07
CA ILE A 333 29.42 17.76 -4.32
C ILE A 333 30.34 16.57 -4.01
N LEU A 334 30.41 16.18 -2.73
CA LEU A 334 31.01 14.92 -2.32
C LEU A 334 30.30 13.82 -3.10
N ASP A 335 31.07 13.03 -3.87
CA ASP A 335 30.56 11.85 -4.57
C ASP A 335 29.70 11.03 -3.58
N HIS A 336 28.56 10.49 -4.03
CA HIS A 336 27.63 9.70 -3.22
C HIS A 336 28.38 8.61 -2.43
N SER A 337 29.45 8.06 -3.03
CA SER A 337 30.36 7.10 -2.39
C SER A 337 31.06 7.65 -1.14
N GLN A 338 31.42 8.94 -1.13
CA GLN A 338 32.10 9.62 -0.03
C GLN A 338 31.11 10.01 1.09
N ALA A 339 29.88 10.38 0.73
CA ALA A 339 28.82 10.65 1.70
C ALA A 339 28.38 9.36 2.42
N GLU A 340 28.28 8.24 1.70
CA GLU A 340 28.02 6.94 2.29
C GLU A 340 29.18 6.45 3.17
N ALA A 341 30.43 6.66 2.75
CA ALA A 341 31.60 6.31 3.56
C ALA A 341 31.63 7.09 4.89
N ALA A 342 31.39 8.40 4.84
CA ALA A 342 31.32 9.24 6.04
C ALA A 342 30.17 8.82 6.97
N ARG A 343 29.01 8.46 6.40
CA ARG A 343 27.85 7.99 7.17
C ARG A 343 28.10 6.62 7.82
N ARG A 344 28.79 5.70 7.14
CA ARG A 344 29.20 4.40 7.70
C ARG A 344 30.19 4.58 8.84
N GLU A 345 31.14 5.51 8.71
CA GLU A 345 32.11 5.82 9.75
C GLU A 345 31.45 6.45 10.99
N GLN A 346 30.48 7.34 10.79
CA GLN A 346 29.70 7.92 11.89
C GLN A 346 28.88 6.85 12.65
N ILE A 347 28.18 5.96 11.92
CA ILE A 347 27.42 4.86 12.54
C ILE A 347 28.35 3.91 13.31
N ALA A 348 29.54 3.65 12.77
CA ALA A 348 30.54 2.82 13.45
C ALA A 348 31.02 3.47 14.76
N GLN A 349 31.26 4.79 14.77
CA GLN A 349 31.65 5.54 15.97
C GLN A 349 30.53 5.54 17.02
N GLU A 350 29.28 5.84 16.64
CA GLU A 350 28.13 5.83 17.56
C GLU A 350 27.86 4.44 18.15
N THR A 351 28.09 3.39 17.35
CA THR A 351 27.98 2.00 17.81
C THR A 351 29.08 1.65 18.81
N LEU A 352 30.32 2.05 18.54
CA LEU A 352 31.46 1.86 19.46
C LEU A 352 31.24 2.58 20.78
N GLU A 353 30.81 3.84 20.76
CA GLU A 353 30.49 4.62 21.97
C GLU A 353 29.36 3.96 22.78
N THR A 354 28.35 3.40 22.10
CA THR A 354 27.26 2.68 22.76
C THR A 354 27.74 1.38 23.41
N ILE A 355 28.66 0.66 22.76
CA ILE A 355 29.27 -0.54 23.33
C ILE A 355 30.13 -0.18 24.54
N GLU A 356 30.95 0.87 24.46
CA GLU A 356 31.79 1.31 25.59
C GLU A 356 30.95 1.75 26.78
N ARG A 357 29.87 2.50 26.55
CA ARG A 357 28.92 2.89 27.61
C ARG A 357 28.31 1.67 28.31
N LYS A 358 27.81 0.68 27.55
CA LYS A 358 27.26 -0.55 28.13
C LYS A 358 28.31 -1.38 28.87
N GLN A 359 29.55 -1.39 28.40
CA GLN A 359 30.65 -2.07 29.09
C GLN A 359 31.03 -1.36 30.41
N ASN A 360 30.99 -0.03 30.43
CA ASN A 360 31.24 0.75 31.64
C ASN A 360 30.11 0.58 32.67
N GLU A 361 28.85 0.61 32.24
CA GLU A 361 27.68 0.31 33.09
C GLU A 361 27.80 -1.10 33.69
N ALA A 362 28.14 -2.11 32.88
CA ALA A 362 28.32 -3.48 33.36
C ALA A 362 29.53 -3.63 34.32
N ARG A 363 30.58 -2.83 34.16
CA ARG A 363 31.72 -2.78 35.08
C ARG A 363 31.34 -2.13 36.41
N GLU A 364 30.54 -1.06 36.38
CA GLU A 364 30.04 -0.41 37.59
C GLU A 364 29.08 -1.30 38.37
N GLU A 365 28.19 -2.04 37.70
CA GLU A 365 27.31 -3.02 38.35
C GLU A 365 28.09 -4.16 39.00
N ARG A 366 29.14 -4.67 38.34
CA ARG A 366 30.04 -5.68 38.93
C ARG A 366 30.83 -5.12 40.11
N GLY A 367 31.35 -3.89 40.02
CA GLY A 367 32.04 -3.21 41.11
C GLY A 367 31.14 -2.83 42.29
N GLY A 368 29.86 -2.57 42.04
CA GLY A 368 28.83 -2.35 43.06
C GLY A 368 28.48 -3.64 43.81
N ARG A 369 28.37 -4.76 43.10
CA ARG A 369 28.18 -6.08 43.71
C ARG A 369 29.36 -6.51 44.57
N GLN A 370 30.60 -6.28 44.14
CA GLN A 370 31.79 -6.61 44.92
C GLN A 370 31.87 -5.81 46.23
N ARG A 371 31.52 -4.51 46.21
CA ARG A 371 31.52 -3.63 47.39
C ARG A 371 30.44 -3.99 48.41
N ASN A 372 29.28 -4.47 47.97
CA ASN A 372 28.22 -4.94 48.87
C ASN A 372 28.55 -6.28 49.54
N VAL A 373 29.30 -7.15 48.86
CA VAL A 373 29.78 -8.41 49.47
C VAL A 373 30.81 -8.13 50.58
N THR A 374 31.77 -7.23 50.36
CA THR A 374 32.76 -6.87 51.40
C THR A 374 32.16 -6.16 52.61
N ARG A 375 31.04 -5.45 52.44
CA ARG A 375 30.35 -4.74 53.54
C ARG A 375 29.42 -5.65 54.35
N GLY A 376 28.96 -6.75 53.75
CA GLY A 376 28.18 -7.80 54.43
C GLY A 376 29.02 -8.67 55.37
N ASP A 377 30.31 -8.87 55.06
CA ASP A 377 31.22 -9.67 55.88
C ASP A 377 31.80 -8.92 57.09
N GLU A 378 31.82 -7.57 57.09
CA GLU A 378 32.18 -6.79 58.29
C GLU A 378 31.02 -6.65 59.29
N ALA A 379 29.76 -6.71 58.83
CA ALA A 379 28.58 -6.53 59.69
C ALA A 379 28.24 -7.77 60.54
N THR A 380 28.76 -8.95 60.20
CA THR A 380 28.49 -10.21 60.93
C THR A 380 29.51 -10.54 62.03
N LYS A 381 30.52 -9.69 62.26
CA LYS A 381 31.56 -9.95 63.28
C LYS A 381 31.38 -9.24 64.63
N THR A 382 30.24 -8.57 64.87
CA THR A 382 30.05 -7.73 66.07
C THR A 382 28.78 -8.03 66.87
N THR A 383 28.47 -9.29 67.15
CA THR A 383 27.49 -9.64 68.20
C THR A 383 27.69 -11.08 68.69
N SER A 384 28.73 -11.28 69.50
CA SER A 384 28.75 -12.39 70.46
C SER A 384 29.69 -12.06 71.62
N ARG A 385 29.15 -11.39 72.64
CA ARG A 385 29.74 -11.36 73.98
C ARG A 385 28.65 -11.80 74.97
N LYS A 386 28.90 -12.93 75.63
CA LYS A 386 28.08 -13.60 76.64
C LYS A 386 27.85 -12.71 77.87
N PRO A 387 26.77 -12.90 78.65
CA PRO A 387 26.67 -12.39 80.01
C PRO A 387 27.39 -13.35 80.97
N GLU A 388 28.32 -12.83 81.76
CA GLU A 388 28.85 -13.49 82.96
C GLU A 388 27.98 -13.09 84.17
N GLU A 389 27.57 -14.12 84.91
CA GLU A 389 27.05 -14.04 86.27
C GLU A 389 28.15 -13.51 87.21
N LEU A 390 27.79 -12.61 88.14
CA LEU A 390 28.49 -12.55 89.42
C LEU A 390 27.60 -11.92 90.51
N LEU A 391 27.52 -12.68 91.60
CA LEU A 391 27.00 -12.36 92.93
C LEU A 391 27.26 -10.90 93.36
N HIS A 392 26.23 -10.23 93.88
CA HIS A 392 26.03 -10.06 95.33
C HIS A 392 24.68 -9.45 95.68
#